data_AF-A0A9K3D781-F1
#
_entry.id   AF-A0A9K3D781-F1
#
_cell.length_a   1.000
_cell.length_b   1.000
_cell.length_c   1.000
_cell.angle_alpha   90.00
_cell.angle_beta   90.00
_cell.angle_gamma   90.00
#
_symmetry.space_group_name_H-M   'P 1'
#
loop_
_entity.id
_entity.type
_entity.pdbx_description
1 polymer ?
#
loop_
_entity_poly.entity_id
_entity_poly.type
_entity_poly.pdbx_seq_one_letter_code
_entity_poly.pdbx_strand_id
1 'polypeptide(L)'
;MSTTNFACPIVGLYSEALKSSNAELTANPEIDYMNPVMPIFDPKAMEARLHEELGDKFDISKSQIKAALAKAYAAQDEYRRDVRLKGEETLEMIEREGLHGIVLSGRPYHVDPEINHGIPELIQGYGYPVLSEDSISHLSESEKPLRIVNQWNYHKRLYRAANLVAKRDDLDIVQLVSFGCGLDAVTTDQVEETLKRHGKVYTQVKIDEINNLGAVRIRMRSLFSAIRERQNIGITSQQMSEPPVRVEYTK
;
A
#
# COMPACT_ATOMS: atom_id res chain seq x y z
N MET A 1 17.27 -10.41 0.20
CA MET A 1 15.79 -10.60 0.21
C MET A 1 15.34 -10.65 1.66
N SER A 2 14.44 -9.77 2.12
CA SER A 2 13.88 -9.91 3.48
C SER A 2 12.95 -11.13 3.50
N THR A 3 13.12 -11.98 4.50
CA THR A 3 12.55 -13.32 4.66
C THR A 3 11.22 -13.34 5.42
N THR A 4 10.63 -12.17 5.68
CA THR A 4 9.49 -12.03 6.58
C THR A 4 8.19 -11.74 5.83
N ASN A 5 7.28 -12.72 5.85
CA ASN A 5 5.93 -12.63 5.28
C ASN A 5 4.89 -12.15 6.30
N PHE A 6 5.27 -11.26 7.22
CA PHE A 6 4.34 -10.79 8.24
C PHE A 6 3.36 -9.76 7.67
N ALA A 7 2.07 -10.00 7.90
CA ALA A 7 1.03 -9.00 7.72
C ALA A 7 1.03 -8.02 8.91
N CYS A 8 0.51 -6.82 8.67
CA CYS A 8 0.20 -5.89 9.76
C CYS A 8 -0.86 -6.55 10.69
N PRO A 9 -0.72 -6.50 12.03
CA PRO A 9 -1.70 -7.09 12.94
C PRO A 9 -3.13 -6.59 12.73
N ILE A 10 -3.31 -5.32 12.36
CA ILE A 10 -4.64 -4.77 12.05
C ILE A 10 -5.30 -5.50 10.88
N VAL A 11 -4.53 -5.80 9.83
CA VAL A 11 -5.04 -6.52 8.64
C VAL A 11 -5.19 -8.01 8.95
N GLY A 12 -4.20 -8.61 9.61
CA GLY A 12 -4.18 -10.05 9.89
C GLY A 12 -5.19 -10.50 10.96
N LEU A 13 -5.62 -9.59 11.85
CA LEU A 13 -6.56 -9.86 12.95
C LEU A 13 -7.89 -9.13 12.76
N TYR A 14 -8.19 -8.67 11.54
CA TYR A 14 -9.43 -7.94 11.29
C TYR A 14 -10.67 -8.79 11.57
N SER A 15 -10.60 -10.09 11.28
CA SER A 15 -11.64 -11.05 11.66
C SER A 15 -11.82 -11.14 13.18
N GLU A 16 -10.74 -11.22 13.97
CA GLU A 16 -10.86 -11.15 15.44
C GLU A 16 -11.48 -9.84 15.93
N ALA A 17 -11.16 -8.73 15.27
CA ALA A 17 -11.76 -7.43 15.59
C ALA A 17 -13.27 -7.44 15.33
N LEU A 18 -13.72 -7.97 14.19
CA LEU A 18 -15.14 -8.14 13.87
C LEU A 18 -15.86 -9.04 14.87
N LYS A 19 -15.25 -10.18 15.22
CA LYS A 19 -15.77 -11.10 16.24
C LYS A 19 -15.95 -10.41 17.59
N SER A 20 -15.02 -9.54 17.96
CA SER A 20 -15.03 -8.84 19.25
C SER A 20 -15.99 -7.65 19.27
N SER A 21 -16.20 -6.99 18.13
CA SER A 21 -17.04 -5.79 18.04
C SER A 21 -18.50 -6.08 17.70
N ASN A 22 -18.79 -7.22 17.07
CA ASN A 22 -20.13 -7.63 16.70
C ASN A 22 -20.53 -8.93 17.40
N ALA A 23 -21.24 -8.79 18.52
CA ALA A 23 -21.72 -9.92 19.32
C ALA A 23 -22.67 -10.85 18.54
N GLU A 24 -23.42 -10.31 17.56
CA GLU A 24 -24.38 -11.08 16.77
C GLU A 24 -23.71 -12.20 15.98
N LEU A 25 -22.49 -11.97 15.48
CA LEU A 25 -21.69 -12.97 14.74
C LEU A 25 -21.43 -14.24 15.55
N THR A 26 -21.46 -14.14 16.88
CA THR A 26 -21.22 -15.28 17.78
C THR A 26 -22.47 -15.71 18.56
N ALA A 27 -23.45 -14.83 18.73
CA ALA A 27 -24.67 -15.10 19.48
C ALA A 27 -25.81 -15.66 18.61
N ASN A 28 -25.82 -15.37 17.31
CA ASN A 28 -26.84 -15.85 16.39
C ASN A 28 -26.46 -17.25 15.84
N PRO A 29 -27.21 -18.32 16.19
CA PRO A 29 -26.91 -19.67 15.71
C PRO A 29 -27.14 -19.88 14.20
N GLU A 30 -27.80 -18.94 13.53
CA GLU A 30 -27.97 -18.97 12.06
C GLU A 30 -26.74 -18.45 11.32
N ILE A 31 -25.80 -17.79 12.04
CA ILE A 31 -24.57 -17.26 11.45
C ILE A 31 -23.43 -18.24 11.69
N ASP A 32 -22.90 -18.79 10.59
CA ASP A 32 -21.70 -19.62 10.61
C ASP A 32 -20.43 -18.76 10.46
N TYR A 33 -20.01 -18.14 11.57
CA TYR A 33 -18.85 -17.25 11.58
C TYR A 33 -17.52 -18.02 11.57
N MET A 34 -16.95 -18.23 10.38
CA MET A 34 -15.64 -18.87 10.20
C MET A 34 -14.50 -17.85 10.34
N ASN A 35 -13.59 -18.08 11.28
CA ASN A 35 -12.41 -17.23 11.49
C ASN A 35 -11.11 -18.05 11.65
N PRO A 36 -10.69 -18.79 10.61
CA PRO A 36 -9.43 -19.50 10.61
C PRO A 36 -8.26 -18.58 10.25
N VAL A 37 -7.09 -18.89 10.82
CA VAL A 37 -5.83 -18.26 10.38
C VAL A 37 -5.35 -18.97 9.11
N MET A 38 -5.29 -18.22 8.01
CA MET A 38 -4.93 -18.74 6.69
C MET A 38 -3.46 -18.45 6.34
N PRO A 39 -2.60 -19.46 6.13
CA PRO A 39 -1.20 -19.27 5.75
C PRO A 39 -1.06 -18.99 4.25
N ILE A 40 -1.63 -17.87 3.78
CA ILE A 40 -1.75 -17.52 2.35
C ILE A 40 -0.40 -17.51 1.60
N PHE A 41 0.71 -17.27 2.30
CA PHE A 41 2.05 -17.25 1.72
C PHE A 41 2.75 -18.62 1.67
N ASP A 42 2.14 -19.68 2.19
CA ASP A 42 2.62 -21.07 2.09
C ASP A 42 1.53 -21.92 1.42
N PRO A 43 1.62 -22.15 0.09
CA PRO A 43 0.60 -22.91 -0.63
C PRO A 43 0.34 -24.32 -0.10
N LYS A 44 1.37 -24.98 0.46
CA LYS A 44 1.22 -26.34 1.00
C LYS A 44 0.48 -26.30 2.33
N ALA A 45 0.85 -25.39 3.22
CA ALA A 45 0.15 -25.18 4.47
C ALA A 45 -1.28 -24.69 4.23
N MET A 46 -1.50 -23.87 3.20
CA MET A 46 -2.83 -23.37 2.81
C MET A 46 -3.74 -24.48 2.32
N GLU A 47 -3.22 -25.44 1.53
CA GLU A 47 -3.99 -26.63 1.10
C GLU A 47 -4.46 -27.45 2.30
N ALA A 48 -3.56 -27.74 3.23
CA ALA A 48 -3.89 -28.48 4.44
C ALA A 48 -4.93 -27.74 5.29
N ARG A 49 -4.71 -26.42 5.50
CA ARG A 49 -5.61 -25.60 6.33
C ARG A 49 -7.00 -25.46 5.72
N LEU A 50 -7.11 -25.26 4.41
CA LEU A 50 -8.42 -25.19 3.76
C LEU A 50 -9.18 -26.52 3.86
N HIS A 51 -8.48 -27.66 3.74
CA HIS A 51 -9.14 -28.94 3.89
C HIS A 51 -9.61 -29.20 5.33
N GLU A 52 -8.83 -28.78 6.33
CA GLU A 52 -9.23 -28.82 7.73
C GLU A 52 -10.51 -28.02 8.00
N GLU A 53 -10.60 -26.80 7.43
CA GLU A 53 -11.71 -25.88 7.72
C GLU A 53 -12.96 -26.15 6.85
N LEU A 54 -12.77 -26.59 5.61
CA LEU A 54 -13.85 -26.69 4.61
C LEU A 54 -14.20 -28.13 4.20
N GLY A 55 -13.28 -29.08 4.35
CA GLY A 55 -13.38 -30.40 3.75
C GLY A 55 -14.62 -31.17 4.19
N ASP A 56 -14.68 -31.51 5.48
CA ASP A 56 -15.80 -32.27 6.04
C ASP A 56 -17.09 -31.45 6.07
N LYS A 57 -16.96 -30.14 6.30
CA LYS A 57 -18.09 -29.22 6.47
C LYS A 57 -18.90 -29.01 5.19
N PHE A 58 -18.23 -28.99 4.05
CA PHE A 58 -18.84 -28.71 2.75
C PHE A 58 -18.68 -29.86 1.74
N ASP A 59 -18.23 -31.03 2.19
CA ASP A 59 -17.96 -32.21 1.35
C ASP A 59 -17.00 -31.90 0.19
N ILE A 60 -15.90 -31.21 0.49
CA ILE A 60 -14.90 -30.79 -0.50
C ILE A 60 -13.63 -31.63 -0.35
N SER A 61 -13.30 -32.39 -1.40
CA SER A 61 -12.09 -33.21 -1.40
C SER A 61 -10.79 -32.38 -1.45
N LYS A 62 -9.71 -32.93 -0.90
CA LYS A 62 -8.34 -32.36 -1.04
C LYS A 62 -7.98 -32.04 -2.49
N SER A 63 -8.39 -32.90 -3.42
CA SER A 63 -8.10 -32.73 -4.84
C SER A 63 -8.75 -31.48 -5.43
N GLN A 64 -10.01 -31.19 -5.04
CA GLN A 64 -10.73 -29.99 -5.46
C GLN A 64 -10.09 -28.74 -4.86
N ILE A 65 -9.73 -28.77 -3.57
CA ILE A 65 -9.05 -27.66 -2.89
C ILE A 65 -7.72 -27.35 -3.57
N LYS A 66 -6.90 -28.38 -3.83
CA LYS A 66 -5.61 -28.22 -4.50
C LYS A 66 -5.75 -27.61 -5.89
N ALA A 67 -6.71 -28.10 -6.68
CA ALA A 67 -6.97 -27.57 -8.02
C ALA A 67 -7.47 -26.11 -7.97
N ALA A 68 -8.33 -25.77 -7.01
CA ALA A 68 -8.82 -24.41 -6.80
C ALA A 68 -7.70 -23.46 -6.35
N LEU A 69 -6.86 -23.88 -5.40
CA LEU A 69 -5.70 -23.11 -4.94
C LEU A 69 -4.71 -22.82 -6.07
N ALA A 70 -4.40 -23.81 -6.91
CA ALA A 70 -3.51 -23.61 -8.04
C ALA A 70 -4.03 -22.51 -9.00
N LYS A 71 -5.34 -22.51 -9.29
CA LYS A 71 -5.99 -21.46 -10.08
C LYS A 71 -5.97 -20.11 -9.37
N ALA A 72 -6.25 -20.08 -8.07
CA ALA A 72 -6.27 -18.85 -7.27
C ALA A 72 -4.89 -18.17 -7.22
N TYR A 73 -3.81 -18.93 -7.01
CA TYR A 73 -2.45 -18.39 -7.04
C TYR A 73 -2.04 -17.92 -8.44
N ALA A 74 -2.37 -18.67 -9.48
CA ALA A 74 -2.11 -18.25 -10.86
C ALA A 74 -2.81 -16.92 -11.19
N ALA A 75 -4.09 -16.79 -10.82
CA ALA A 75 -4.85 -15.55 -11.01
C ALA A 75 -4.29 -14.39 -10.17
N GLN A 76 -3.84 -14.65 -8.94
CA GLN A 76 -3.20 -13.64 -8.11
C GLN A 76 -1.88 -13.14 -8.72
N ASP A 77 -1.07 -14.03 -9.27
CA ASP A 77 0.18 -13.67 -9.93
C ASP A 77 -0.05 -12.94 -11.25
N GLU A 78 -1.11 -13.29 -11.98
CA GLU A 78 -1.57 -12.57 -13.15
C GLU A 78 -2.03 -11.15 -12.81
N TYR A 79 -2.92 -10.99 -11.85
CA TYR A 79 -3.32 -9.68 -11.34
C TYR A 79 -2.12 -8.80 -10.96
N ARG A 80 -1.15 -9.35 -10.22
CA ARG A 80 0.05 -8.61 -9.82
C ARG A 80 0.91 -8.21 -11.02
N ARG A 81 0.95 -9.03 -12.07
CA ARG A 81 1.68 -8.71 -13.30
C ARG A 81 0.98 -7.57 -14.03
N ASP A 82 -0.33 -7.64 -14.17
CA ASP A 82 -1.14 -6.64 -14.88
C ASP A 82 -1.03 -5.27 -14.20
N VAL A 83 -1.08 -5.23 -12.85
CA VAL A 83 -0.86 -4.00 -12.07
C VAL A 83 0.52 -3.39 -12.33
N ARG A 84 1.57 -4.23 -12.44
CA ARG A 84 2.94 -3.75 -12.73
C ARG A 84 3.09 -3.26 -14.14
N LEU A 85 2.58 -4.02 -15.12
CA LEU A 85 2.57 -3.62 -16.53
C LEU A 85 1.84 -2.30 -16.69
N LYS A 86 0.68 -2.14 -16.04
CA LYS A 86 -0.05 -0.89 -16.12
C LYS A 86 0.69 0.28 -15.47
N GLY A 87 1.41 0.03 -14.38
CA GLY A 87 2.31 1.01 -13.77
C GLY A 87 3.41 1.45 -14.75
N GLU A 88 4.09 0.51 -15.38
CA GLU A 88 5.15 0.77 -16.37
C GLU A 88 4.61 1.55 -17.59
N GLU A 89 3.50 1.12 -18.19
CA GLU A 89 2.82 1.83 -19.28
C GLU A 89 2.49 3.28 -18.90
N THR A 90 2.05 3.50 -17.66
CA THR A 90 1.68 4.83 -17.15
C THR A 90 2.92 5.70 -16.96
N LEU A 91 4.04 5.13 -16.48
CA LEU A 91 5.32 5.85 -16.39
C LEU A 91 5.86 6.23 -17.77
N GLU A 92 5.78 5.34 -18.76
CA GLU A 92 6.18 5.64 -20.14
C GLU A 92 5.30 6.74 -20.75
N MET A 93 4.00 6.72 -20.49
CA MET A 93 3.07 7.78 -20.90
C MET A 93 3.43 9.12 -20.24
N ILE A 94 3.74 9.12 -18.93
CA ILE A 94 4.16 10.33 -18.20
C ILE A 94 5.41 10.94 -18.85
N GLU A 95 6.43 10.12 -19.13
CA GLU A 95 7.68 10.58 -19.75
C GLU A 95 7.46 11.10 -21.18
N ARG A 96 6.73 10.33 -22.01
CA ARG A 96 6.50 10.66 -23.43
C ARG A 96 5.69 11.94 -23.61
N GLU A 97 4.71 12.16 -22.75
CA GLU A 97 3.77 13.28 -22.86
C GLU A 97 4.16 14.47 -21.98
N GLY A 98 5.25 14.36 -21.20
CA GLY A 98 5.70 15.41 -20.29
C GLY A 98 4.68 15.69 -19.18
N LEU A 99 3.95 14.67 -18.74
CA LEU A 99 2.97 14.78 -17.66
C LEU A 99 3.67 14.73 -16.30
N HIS A 100 2.89 14.93 -15.24
CA HIS A 100 3.34 14.72 -13.87
C HIS A 100 2.42 13.72 -13.18
N GLY A 101 2.96 12.63 -12.65
CA GLY A 101 2.19 11.57 -12.00
C GLY A 101 2.11 11.73 -10.48
N ILE A 102 1.04 11.21 -9.89
CA ILE A 102 0.90 11.09 -8.44
C ILE A 102 0.85 9.61 -8.05
N VAL A 103 1.81 9.20 -7.23
CA VAL A 103 1.78 7.90 -6.56
C VAL A 103 0.89 8.04 -5.34
N LEU A 104 -0.31 7.48 -5.39
CA LEU A 104 -1.22 7.40 -4.26
C LEU A 104 -0.93 6.10 -3.50
N SER A 105 -0.36 6.24 -2.31
CA SER A 105 0.09 5.12 -1.50
C SER A 105 -0.72 5.01 -0.22
N GLY A 106 -0.89 3.81 0.32
CA GLY A 106 -1.66 3.62 1.53
C GLY A 106 -1.57 2.22 2.10
N ARG A 107 -2.71 1.74 2.59
CA ARG A 107 -2.92 0.39 3.13
C ARG A 107 -3.83 -0.38 2.17
N PRO A 108 -3.82 -1.72 2.20
CA PRO A 108 -4.61 -2.51 1.25
C PRO A 108 -6.10 -2.16 1.24
N TYR A 109 -6.66 -1.81 2.40
CA TYR A 109 -8.07 -1.42 2.52
C TYR A 109 -8.37 -0.01 1.98
N HIS A 110 -7.38 0.84 1.74
CA HIS A 110 -7.60 2.15 1.09
C HIS A 110 -7.90 2.02 -0.41
N VAL A 111 -7.92 0.81 -0.98
CA VAL A 111 -8.44 0.60 -2.34
C VAL A 111 -9.97 0.63 -2.37
N ASP A 112 -10.62 0.40 -1.22
CA ASP A 112 -12.08 0.37 -1.11
C ASP A 112 -12.66 1.78 -1.38
N PRO A 113 -13.60 1.94 -2.32
CA PRO A 113 -14.26 3.22 -2.60
C PRO A 113 -14.92 3.86 -1.37
N GLU A 114 -15.43 3.06 -0.44
CA GLU A 114 -16.08 3.54 0.79
C GLU A 114 -15.06 4.09 1.80
N ILE A 115 -13.78 3.77 1.63
CA ILE A 115 -12.69 4.22 2.51
C ILE A 115 -11.87 5.33 1.84
N ASN A 116 -11.63 5.23 0.53
CA ASN A 116 -10.76 6.15 -0.19
C ASN A 116 -11.44 7.48 -0.54
N HIS A 117 -12.77 7.56 -0.36
CA HIS A 117 -13.58 8.77 -0.53
C HIS A 117 -13.50 9.41 -1.92
N GLY A 118 -13.14 8.67 -2.97
CA GLY A 118 -13.00 9.20 -4.33
C GLY A 118 -11.76 10.08 -4.55
N ILE A 119 -10.75 9.95 -3.69
CA ILE A 119 -9.48 10.69 -3.79
C ILE A 119 -8.73 10.39 -5.09
N PRO A 120 -8.63 9.13 -5.58
CA PRO A 120 -8.00 8.85 -6.88
C PRO A 120 -8.66 9.66 -8.01
N GLU A 121 -9.99 9.65 -8.07
CA GLU A 121 -10.79 10.34 -9.09
C GLU A 121 -10.64 11.86 -8.96
N LEU A 122 -10.56 12.38 -7.74
CA LEU A 122 -10.29 13.79 -7.50
C LEU A 122 -8.94 14.20 -8.12
N ILE A 123 -7.88 13.41 -7.89
CA ILE A 123 -6.54 13.70 -8.43
C ILE A 123 -6.55 13.61 -9.96
N GLN A 124 -7.19 12.58 -10.53
CA GLN A 124 -7.37 12.44 -11.97
C GLN A 124 -8.16 13.62 -12.56
N GLY A 125 -9.16 14.13 -11.85
CA GLY A 125 -9.93 15.32 -12.24
C GLY A 125 -9.10 16.61 -12.33
N TYR A 126 -7.92 16.65 -11.72
CA TYR A 126 -6.94 17.73 -11.89
C TYR A 126 -5.96 17.50 -13.06
N GLY A 127 -6.09 16.39 -13.78
CA GLY A 127 -5.25 16.05 -14.94
C GLY A 127 -3.95 15.30 -14.60
N TYR A 128 -3.83 14.74 -13.40
CA TYR A 128 -2.65 13.99 -12.98
C TYR A 128 -2.91 12.48 -13.09
N PRO A 129 -2.07 11.72 -13.84
CA PRO A 129 -2.09 10.26 -13.78
C PRO A 129 -1.86 9.77 -12.34
N VAL A 130 -2.60 8.76 -11.91
CA VAL A 130 -2.51 8.18 -10.57
C VAL A 130 -1.93 6.77 -10.65
N LEU A 131 -0.89 6.50 -9.88
CA LEU A 131 -0.28 5.18 -9.73
C LEU A 131 -0.41 4.68 -8.28
N SER A 132 -0.56 3.37 -8.08
CA SER A 132 -0.47 2.75 -6.74
C SER A 132 0.98 2.41 -6.39
N GLU A 133 1.31 2.24 -5.10
CA GLU A 133 2.68 1.89 -4.73
C GLU A 133 3.11 0.52 -5.27
N ASP A 134 2.18 -0.43 -5.35
CA ASP A 134 2.47 -1.79 -5.80
C ASP A 134 2.64 -1.91 -7.32
N SER A 135 2.14 -0.94 -8.09
CA SER A 135 2.36 -0.83 -9.55
C SER A 135 3.79 -0.46 -9.93
N ILE A 136 4.56 0.16 -9.03
CA ILE A 136 5.93 0.66 -9.32
C ILE A 136 6.99 0.18 -8.32
N SER A 137 6.59 -0.43 -7.21
CA SER A 137 7.54 -0.81 -6.15
C SER A 137 8.62 -1.81 -6.60
N HIS A 138 8.42 -2.58 -7.67
CA HIS A 138 9.42 -3.51 -8.18
C HIS A 138 10.57 -2.83 -8.93
N LEU A 139 10.36 -1.58 -9.39
CA LEU A 139 11.33 -0.81 -10.19
C LEU A 139 12.42 -0.13 -9.36
N SER A 140 12.33 -0.18 -8.03
CA SER A 140 13.33 0.40 -7.13
C SER A 140 13.58 -0.53 -5.96
N GLU A 141 14.71 -0.37 -5.27
CA GLU A 141 14.93 -0.97 -3.95
C GLU A 141 14.60 0.04 -2.84
N SER A 142 14.39 -0.44 -1.62
CA SER A 142 14.33 0.48 -0.47
C SER A 142 15.72 1.06 -0.23
N GLU A 143 15.78 2.35 0.11
CA GLU A 143 17.03 2.99 0.54
C GLU A 143 17.58 2.29 1.80
N LYS A 144 18.90 2.18 1.90
CA LYS A 144 19.58 1.52 3.02
C LYS A 144 20.64 2.46 3.60
N PRO A 145 20.78 2.53 4.94
CA PRO A 145 19.93 1.91 5.95
C PRO A 145 18.55 2.60 6.08
N LEU A 146 17.51 1.82 6.39
CA LEU A 146 16.26 2.37 6.91
C LEU A 146 16.43 2.63 8.41
N ARG A 147 15.76 3.67 8.93
CA ARG A 147 15.72 3.95 10.38
C ARG A 147 15.04 2.81 11.15
N ILE A 148 14.13 2.11 10.48
CA ILE A 148 13.23 1.14 11.09
C ILE A 148 13.53 -0.29 10.64
N VAL A 149 13.10 -1.26 11.44
CA VAL A 149 13.10 -2.66 10.99
C VAL A 149 11.96 -2.85 10.00
N ASN A 150 12.31 -3.14 8.75
CA ASN A 150 11.34 -3.45 7.71
C ASN A 150 10.87 -4.91 7.83
N GLN A 151 9.90 -5.16 8.71
CA GLN A 151 9.37 -6.52 8.96
C GLN A 151 8.19 -6.88 8.06
N TRP A 152 7.43 -5.89 7.58
CA TRP A 152 6.14 -6.10 6.92
C TRP A 152 6.21 -5.86 5.40
N ASN A 153 5.59 -6.77 4.65
CA ASN A 153 5.62 -6.75 3.18
C ASN A 153 5.02 -5.46 2.57
N TYR A 154 3.96 -4.91 3.19
CA TYR A 154 3.29 -3.71 2.68
C TYR A 154 4.15 -2.45 2.76
N HIS A 155 4.89 -2.24 3.85
CA HIS A 155 5.75 -1.06 3.98
C HIS A 155 6.96 -1.12 3.10
N LYS A 156 7.47 -2.33 2.83
CA LYS A 156 8.55 -2.50 1.86
C LYS A 156 8.13 -1.97 0.49
N ARG A 157 6.90 -2.21 0.04
CA ARG A 157 6.39 -1.64 -1.23
C ARG A 157 6.34 -0.13 -1.17
N LEU A 158 5.80 0.43 -0.09
CA LEU A 158 5.76 1.87 0.16
C LEU A 158 7.18 2.51 0.10
N TYR A 159 8.17 1.95 0.79
CA TYR A 159 9.53 2.50 0.80
C TYR A 159 10.24 2.38 -0.55
N ARG A 160 10.00 1.31 -1.30
CA ARG A 160 10.54 1.15 -2.67
C ARG A 160 9.92 2.17 -3.61
N ALA A 161 8.60 2.35 -3.55
CA ALA A 161 7.89 3.36 -4.33
C ALA A 161 8.36 4.78 -3.96
N ALA A 162 8.46 5.10 -2.67
CA ALA A 162 8.97 6.38 -2.20
C ALA A 162 10.39 6.66 -2.70
N ASN A 163 11.28 5.67 -2.69
CA ASN A 163 12.64 5.80 -3.23
C ASN A 163 12.66 5.98 -4.76
N LEU A 164 11.74 5.36 -5.49
CA LEU A 164 11.58 5.63 -6.93
C LEU A 164 11.14 7.07 -7.16
N VAL A 165 10.08 7.51 -6.46
CA VAL A 165 9.54 8.87 -6.54
C VAL A 165 10.62 9.89 -6.18
N ALA A 166 11.41 9.65 -5.14
CA ALA A 166 12.48 10.55 -4.71
C ALA A 166 13.49 10.86 -5.82
N LYS A 167 13.71 9.94 -6.76
CA LYS A 167 14.71 10.05 -7.83
C LYS A 167 14.16 10.54 -9.17
N ARG A 168 12.84 10.79 -9.26
CA ARG A 168 12.15 11.08 -10.52
C ARG A 168 11.43 12.42 -10.47
N ASP A 169 11.78 13.39 -11.30
CA ASP A 169 11.20 14.75 -11.25
C ASP A 169 9.74 14.85 -11.68
N ASP A 170 9.25 13.84 -12.38
CA ASP A 170 7.91 13.73 -12.96
C ASP A 170 6.90 13.00 -12.06
N LEU A 171 7.27 12.70 -10.81
CA LEU A 171 6.42 12.02 -9.84
C LEU A 171 6.39 12.72 -8.49
N ASP A 172 5.23 12.74 -7.84
CA ASP A 172 5.12 13.00 -6.40
C ASP A 172 4.30 11.91 -5.71
N ILE A 173 4.42 11.80 -4.39
CA ILE A 173 3.69 10.81 -3.60
C ILE A 173 2.71 11.48 -2.65
N VAL A 174 1.49 10.95 -2.63
CA VAL A 174 0.46 11.26 -1.63
C VAL A 174 0.26 10.00 -0.80
N GLN A 175 0.52 10.09 0.50
CA GLN A 175 0.32 8.97 1.43
C GLN A 175 -1.00 9.10 2.16
N LEU A 176 -1.87 8.10 1.99
CA LEU A 176 -3.07 7.89 2.78
C LEU A 176 -2.67 7.29 4.13
N VAL A 177 -3.06 7.96 5.21
CA VAL A 177 -2.79 7.52 6.59
C VAL A 177 -4.09 7.41 7.36
N SER A 178 -4.29 6.33 8.10
CA SER A 178 -5.48 6.11 8.91
C SER A 178 -5.36 6.78 10.28
N PHE A 179 -6.45 7.39 10.75
CA PHE A 179 -6.51 7.90 12.12
C PHE A 179 -6.15 6.81 13.14
N GLY A 180 -5.27 7.14 14.11
CA GLY A 180 -4.90 6.23 15.20
C GLY A 180 -3.95 5.08 14.82
N CYS A 181 -3.50 4.98 13.57
CA CYS A 181 -2.58 3.92 13.17
C CYS A 181 -1.14 4.24 13.62
N GLY A 182 -0.68 3.63 14.72
CA GLY A 182 0.69 3.81 15.22
C GLY A 182 1.78 3.41 14.22
N LEU A 183 1.45 2.50 13.31
CA LEU A 183 2.33 2.07 12.23
C LEU A 183 2.48 3.14 11.13
N ASP A 184 1.41 3.90 10.86
CA ASP A 184 1.48 5.02 9.93
C ASP A 184 2.42 6.11 10.44
N ALA A 185 2.42 6.37 11.76
CA ALA A 185 3.34 7.33 12.37
C ALA A 185 4.82 6.99 12.06
N VAL A 186 5.18 5.71 12.15
CA VAL A 186 6.53 5.23 11.87
C VAL A 186 6.85 5.26 10.37
N THR A 187 5.91 4.83 9.54
CA THR A 187 6.13 4.75 8.08
C THR A 187 6.17 6.13 7.42
N THR A 188 5.38 7.08 7.93
CA THR A 188 5.32 8.47 7.48
C THR A 188 6.69 9.14 7.62
N ASP A 189 7.29 9.09 8.80
CA ASP A 189 8.62 9.68 9.03
C ASP A 189 9.66 9.16 8.04
N GLN A 190 9.67 7.85 7.78
CA GLN A 190 10.63 7.22 6.87
C GLN A 190 10.42 7.66 5.41
N VAL A 191 9.17 7.76 4.96
CA VAL A 191 8.85 8.24 3.60
C VAL A 191 9.17 9.72 3.46
N GLU A 192 8.75 10.54 4.43
CA GLU A 192 9.02 11.97 4.46
C GLU A 192 10.52 12.25 4.40
N GLU A 193 11.32 11.52 5.19
CA GLU A 193 12.77 11.68 5.20
C GLU A 193 13.41 11.31 3.85
N THR A 194 12.97 10.21 3.24
CA THR A 194 13.45 9.75 1.92
C THR A 194 13.22 10.82 0.85
N LEU A 195 12.04 11.45 0.86
CA LEU A 195 11.69 12.51 -0.08
C LEU A 195 12.43 13.81 0.20
N LYS A 196 12.50 14.24 1.48
CA LYS A 196 13.21 15.47 1.88
C LYS A 196 14.69 15.40 1.54
N ARG A 197 15.32 14.23 1.65
CA ARG A 197 16.71 14.00 1.18
C ARG A 197 16.89 14.33 -0.30
N HIS A 198 15.85 14.21 -1.10
CA HIS A 198 15.88 14.51 -2.53
C HIS A 198 15.23 15.87 -2.85
N GLY A 199 15.05 16.72 -1.83
CA GLY A 199 14.45 18.04 -1.96
C GLY A 199 12.96 18.01 -2.32
N LYS A 200 12.26 16.89 -2.09
CA LYS A 200 10.84 16.72 -2.42
C LYS A 200 9.90 17.04 -1.26
N VAL A 201 8.68 17.40 -1.62
CA VAL A 201 7.61 17.68 -0.66
C VAL A 201 6.89 16.37 -0.33
N TYR A 202 6.80 16.05 0.96
CA TYR A 202 5.95 14.97 1.43
C TYR A 202 4.52 15.47 1.62
N THR A 203 3.55 14.75 1.07
CA THR A 203 2.12 15.04 1.26
C THR A 203 1.41 13.84 1.87
N GLN A 204 0.75 14.06 3.00
CA GLN A 204 -0.12 13.08 3.64
C GLN A 204 -1.59 13.52 3.59
N VAL A 205 -2.49 12.56 3.41
CA VAL A 205 -3.93 12.72 3.57
C VAL A 205 -4.40 11.76 4.65
N LYS A 206 -5.01 12.31 5.70
CA LYS A 206 -5.55 11.52 6.79
C LYS A 206 -6.95 11.03 6.42
N ILE A 207 -7.14 9.72 6.44
CA ILE A 207 -8.41 9.04 6.24
C ILE A 207 -9.08 8.81 7.59
N ASP A 208 -10.36 9.11 7.59
CA ASP A 208 -11.33 9.15 8.68
C ASP A 208 -12.63 8.50 8.14
N GLU A 209 -13.51 8.05 9.04
CA GLU A 209 -14.89 7.68 8.74
C GLU A 209 -15.66 8.84 8.08
N ILE A 210 -15.42 10.08 8.51
CA ILE A 210 -16.04 11.27 7.94
C ILE A 210 -15.40 11.59 6.58
N ASN A 211 -16.21 11.50 5.52
CA ASN A 211 -15.81 11.93 4.21
C ASN A 211 -15.62 13.47 4.16
N ASN A 212 -14.37 13.92 4.23
CA ASN A 212 -14.00 15.34 4.15
C ASN A 212 -13.20 15.64 2.87
N LEU A 213 -13.82 15.37 1.71
CA LEU A 213 -13.26 15.72 0.40
C LEU A 213 -12.91 17.21 0.26
N GLY A 214 -13.55 18.11 1.01
CA GLY A 214 -13.21 19.54 1.01
C GLY A 214 -11.78 19.81 1.47
N ALA A 215 -11.39 19.23 2.62
CA ALA A 215 -10.02 19.34 3.12
C ALA A 215 -9.01 18.68 2.19
N VAL A 216 -9.35 17.51 1.63
CA VAL A 216 -8.49 16.82 0.65
C VAL A 216 -8.31 17.67 -0.60
N ARG A 217 -9.39 18.27 -1.12
CA ARG A 217 -9.35 19.16 -2.29
C ARG A 217 -8.42 20.35 -2.09
N ILE A 218 -8.48 21.00 -0.93
CA ILE A 218 -7.59 22.12 -0.60
C ILE A 218 -6.13 21.64 -0.60
N ARG A 219 -5.85 20.50 0.05
CA ARG A 219 -4.50 19.93 0.11
C ARG A 219 -3.95 19.55 -1.27
N MET A 220 -4.76 18.92 -2.12
CA MET A 220 -4.37 18.57 -3.48
C MET A 220 -4.07 19.81 -4.31
N ARG A 221 -4.89 20.87 -4.21
CA ARG A 221 -4.61 22.16 -4.87
C ARG A 221 -3.29 22.77 -4.41
N SER A 222 -2.99 22.74 -3.12
CA SER A 222 -1.72 23.23 -2.58
C SER A 222 -0.54 22.42 -3.11
N LEU A 223 -0.64 21.09 -3.16
CA LEU A 223 0.38 20.22 -3.73
C LEU A 223 0.63 20.56 -5.21
N PHE A 224 -0.42 20.61 -6.02
CA PHE A 224 -0.28 20.89 -7.45
C PHE A 224 0.28 22.28 -7.73
N SER A 225 -0.06 23.27 -6.90
CA SER A 225 0.54 24.60 -6.97
C SER A 225 2.05 24.54 -6.69
N ALA A 226 2.46 23.82 -5.66
CA ALA A 226 3.87 23.65 -5.31
C ALA A 226 4.67 22.90 -6.40
N ILE A 227 4.07 21.88 -7.02
CA ILE A 227 4.67 21.15 -8.15
C ILE A 227 4.92 22.11 -9.32
N ARG A 228 3.90 22.88 -9.73
CA ARG A 228 4.03 23.84 -10.84
C ARG A 228 5.06 24.92 -10.56
N GLU A 229 5.07 25.45 -9.34
CA GLU A 229 6.06 26.45 -8.94
C GLU A 229 7.49 25.91 -9.07
N ARG A 230 7.75 24.70 -8.56
CA ARG A 230 9.05 24.03 -8.66
C ARG A 230 9.49 23.80 -10.10
N GLN A 231 8.56 23.38 -10.96
CA GLN A 231 8.81 23.20 -12.39
C GLN A 231 9.19 24.53 -13.05
N ASN A 232 8.47 25.62 -12.74
CA ASN A 232 8.74 26.95 -13.31
C ASN A 232 10.12 27.49 -12.93
N ILE A 233 10.59 27.21 -11.72
CA ILE A 233 11.92 27.64 -11.24
C ILE A 233 13.03 26.61 -11.52
N GLY A 234 12.71 25.50 -12.18
CA GLY A 234 13.68 24.48 -12.59
C GLY A 234 14.32 23.68 -11.45
N ILE A 235 13.64 23.53 -10.30
CA ILE A 235 14.15 22.70 -9.20
C ILE A 235 13.97 21.22 -9.54
N THR A 236 15.09 20.53 -9.74
CA THR A 236 15.17 19.08 -9.91
C THR A 236 15.46 18.37 -8.60
N SER A 237 15.06 17.12 -8.50
CA SER A 237 15.35 16.21 -7.39
C SER A 237 16.82 15.85 -7.42
N GLN A 238 17.53 16.21 -6.36
CA GLN A 238 18.94 15.89 -6.19
C GLN A 238 19.14 15.42 -4.76
N GLN A 239 20.00 14.43 -4.57
CA GLN A 239 20.34 13.97 -3.22
C GLN A 239 21.08 15.10 -2.48
N MET A 240 20.41 15.68 -1.48
CA MET A 240 20.90 16.81 -0.68
C MET A 240 21.64 16.37 0.58
N SER A 241 21.39 15.15 1.07
CA SER A 241 22.04 14.60 2.26
C SER A 241 22.18 13.07 2.23
N GLU A 242 23.13 12.56 3.01
CA GLU A 242 23.34 11.12 3.18
C GLU A 242 22.23 10.48 4.05
N PRO A 243 21.96 9.17 3.89
CA PRO A 243 21.03 8.45 4.76
C PRO A 243 21.51 8.50 6.23
N PRO A 244 20.60 8.61 7.21
CA PRO A 244 20.96 8.62 8.62
C PRO A 244 21.58 7.29 9.01
N VAL A 245 22.56 7.33 9.91
CA VAL A 245 23.05 6.11 10.55
C VAL A 245 21.94 5.58 11.45
N ARG A 246 21.56 4.31 11.26
CA ARG A 246 20.54 3.67 12.10
C ARG A 246 21.03 3.61 13.54
N VAL A 247 20.34 4.32 14.44
CA VAL A 247 20.56 4.23 15.88
C VAL A 247 19.80 3.01 16.40
N GLU A 248 20.51 1.99 16.88
CA GLU A 248 19.90 0.84 17.55
C GLU A 248 19.51 1.24 18.97
N TYR A 249 18.21 1.47 19.21
CA TYR A 249 17.70 1.84 20.53
C TYR A 249 17.59 0.66 21.51
N THR A 250 18.07 -0.53 21.14
CA THR A 250 18.10 -1.72 22.02
C THR A 250 19.02 -2.80 21.43
N LYS A 251 19.87 -3.40 22.28
CA LYS A 251 20.55 -4.68 22.04
C LYS A 251 19.72 -5.81 22.66
#